data_AF-A0A1G4ULT4-F1
#
_entry.id   AF-A0A1G4ULT4-F1
#
_cell.length_a   1.000
_cell.length_b   1.000
_cell.length_c   1.000
_cell.angle_alpha   90.00
_cell.angle_beta   90.00
_cell.angle_gamma   90.00
#
_symmetry.space_group_name_H-M   'P 1'
#
loop_
_entity.id
_entity.type
_entity.pdbx_description
1 polymer ?
#
loop_
_entity_poly.entity_id
_entity_poly.type
_entity_poly.pdbx_seq_one_letter_code
_entity_poly.pdbx_strand_id
1 'polypeptide(L)'
;MFSSFISTLSLNHAPRAALPRLQTELAKASQELTTGRRADVGLDLGVGIGENLTLRRDQASLQSLIDGNASTLAALDRTQTGLDDIRGQADRFLSAMVGISDANSGAGVLAAQGRSALDALTATLNLTDGRRYLFGGLNSAAKPMASFDEGPQAAITSAFAARFGLDPANPLEDPAVAQIPAADLADFIDTTFAASFEEPGWSATWSDASSENRSAAISSTSRIEVGASANEPAMRKLAMAYTMIATLGAAPLKGDALATVLDKTRSLMGSAISGVTDIATRVGSGQSRIAAADTLMRSAIDATDRRLNVLEAIDPAEAKTRLDTVTTQIEMSYSLTARILKLSIMDYI
;
A
#
# COMPACT_ATOMS: atom_id res chain seq x y z
N MET A 1 29.17 -86.80 5.53
CA MET A 1 29.17 -85.60 4.66
C MET A 1 27.71 -85.25 4.41
N PHE A 2 27.13 -84.33 5.19
CA PHE A 2 25.76 -83.86 4.96
C PHE A 2 25.83 -82.58 4.14
N SER A 3 25.53 -82.70 2.85
CA SER A 3 25.31 -81.54 1.96
C SER A 3 23.99 -80.90 2.37
N SER A 4 24.02 -79.71 2.97
CA SER A 4 22.81 -78.93 3.21
C SER A 4 22.35 -78.30 1.89
N PHE A 5 21.25 -78.78 1.32
CA PHE A 5 20.59 -78.13 0.18
C PHE A 5 20.00 -76.80 0.64
N ILE A 6 20.77 -75.73 0.59
CA ILE A 6 20.22 -74.37 0.69
C ILE A 6 19.40 -74.16 -0.59
N SER A 7 18.09 -73.97 -0.44
CA SER A 7 17.18 -73.82 -1.57
C SER A 7 17.60 -72.62 -2.42
N THR A 8 17.64 -72.77 -3.75
CA THR A 8 17.92 -71.68 -4.71
C THR A 8 16.99 -70.49 -4.51
N LEU A 9 15.79 -70.75 -3.99
CA LEU A 9 14.83 -69.74 -3.55
C LEU A 9 15.39 -68.88 -2.40
N SER A 10 15.97 -69.49 -1.36
CA SER A 10 16.59 -68.75 -0.25
C SER A 10 17.85 -67.97 -0.65
N LEU A 11 18.64 -68.49 -1.61
CA LEU A 11 19.82 -67.81 -2.15
C LEU A 11 19.45 -66.60 -3.05
N ASN A 12 18.32 -66.66 -3.75
CA ASN A 12 17.82 -65.56 -4.59
C ASN A 12 16.99 -64.52 -3.83
N HIS A 13 16.37 -64.88 -2.70
CA HIS A 13 15.45 -63.99 -2.01
C HIS A 13 16.15 -62.77 -1.39
N ALA A 14 17.36 -62.95 -0.83
CA ALA A 14 18.13 -61.87 -0.22
C ALA A 14 18.55 -60.76 -1.21
N PRO A 15 19.19 -61.05 -2.37
CA PRO A 15 19.54 -60.02 -3.34
C PRO A 15 18.30 -59.37 -4.00
N ARG A 16 17.23 -60.14 -4.26
CA ARG A 16 15.97 -59.58 -4.80
C ARG A 16 15.24 -58.68 -3.81
N ALA A 17 15.28 -58.99 -2.51
CA ALA A 17 14.69 -58.14 -1.48
C ALA A 17 15.47 -56.84 -1.24
N ALA A 18 16.79 -56.82 -1.50
CA ALA A 18 17.63 -55.64 -1.35
C ALA A 18 17.55 -54.65 -2.54
N LEU A 19 17.23 -55.13 -3.75
CA LEU A 19 17.17 -54.35 -4.98
C LEU A 19 16.26 -53.10 -4.90
N PRO A 20 15.00 -53.19 -4.43
CA PRO A 20 14.13 -52.00 -4.30
C PRO A 20 14.70 -50.94 -3.36
N ARG A 21 15.36 -51.37 -2.27
CA ARG A 21 16.03 -50.47 -1.33
C ARG A 21 17.21 -49.78 -1.99
N LEU A 22 18.07 -50.51 -2.69
CA LEU A 22 19.21 -49.93 -3.41
C LEU A 22 18.77 -48.96 -4.51
N GLN A 23 17.70 -49.26 -5.23
CA GLN A 23 17.12 -48.34 -6.22
C GLN A 23 16.59 -47.05 -5.58
N THR A 24 15.98 -47.14 -4.40
CA THR A 24 15.52 -45.97 -3.63
C THR A 24 16.70 -45.13 -3.15
N GLU A 25 17.75 -45.77 -2.62
CA GLU A 25 19.00 -45.10 -2.21
C GLU A 25 19.72 -44.45 -3.40
N LEU A 26 19.71 -45.09 -4.58
CA LEU A 26 20.27 -44.53 -5.80
C LEU A 26 19.52 -43.27 -6.22
N ALA A 27 18.18 -43.30 -6.18
CA ALA A 27 17.36 -42.14 -6.49
C ALA A 27 17.61 -41.00 -5.49
N LYS A 28 17.69 -41.31 -4.19
CA LYS A 28 18.01 -40.36 -3.12
C LYS A 28 19.37 -39.71 -3.34
N ALA A 29 20.43 -40.51 -3.49
CA ALA A 29 21.79 -40.01 -3.72
C ALA A 29 21.91 -39.20 -5.04
N SER A 30 21.19 -39.60 -6.09
CA SER A 30 21.13 -38.84 -7.35
C SER A 30 20.46 -37.47 -7.16
N GLN A 31 19.37 -37.42 -6.39
CA GLN A 31 18.68 -36.18 -6.06
C GLN A 31 19.56 -35.27 -5.18
N GLU A 32 20.27 -35.83 -4.19
CA GLU A 32 21.16 -35.07 -3.31
C GLU A 32 22.34 -34.49 -4.08
N LEU A 33 22.93 -35.26 -5.00
CA LEU A 33 24.04 -34.80 -5.83
C LEU A 33 23.62 -33.68 -6.80
N THR A 34 22.40 -33.75 -7.34
CA THR A 34 21.89 -32.72 -8.28
C THR A 34 21.42 -31.45 -7.59
N THR A 35 20.80 -31.58 -6.41
CA THR A 35 20.23 -30.44 -5.66
C THR A 35 21.21 -29.81 -4.66
N GLY A 36 22.29 -30.53 -4.31
CA GLY A 36 23.24 -30.14 -3.26
C GLY A 36 22.64 -30.14 -1.85
N ARG A 37 21.43 -30.69 -1.68
CA ARG A 37 20.65 -30.67 -0.44
C ARG A 37 20.17 -32.07 -0.09
N ARG A 38 19.99 -32.34 1.21
CA ARG A 38 19.40 -33.58 1.73
C ARG A 38 18.07 -33.86 1.05
N ALA A 39 17.90 -35.06 0.52
CA ALA A 39 16.66 -35.43 -0.19
C ALA A 39 15.50 -35.68 0.78
N ASP A 40 15.80 -36.10 2.01
CA ASP A 40 14.83 -36.18 3.11
C ASP A 40 15.37 -35.41 4.32
N VAL A 41 15.10 -34.10 4.33
CA VAL A 41 15.51 -33.17 5.40
C VAL A 41 14.93 -33.60 6.75
N GLY A 42 13.73 -34.18 6.78
CA GLY A 42 13.05 -34.59 8.02
C GLY A 42 13.69 -35.81 8.67
N LEU A 43 13.96 -36.84 7.86
CA LEU A 43 14.61 -38.07 8.33
C LEU A 43 16.07 -37.82 8.71
N ASP A 44 16.79 -37.04 7.90
CA ASP A 44 18.23 -36.82 8.09
C ASP A 44 18.55 -35.86 9.25
N LEU A 45 17.74 -34.82 9.49
CA LEU A 45 17.96 -33.88 10.59
C LEU A 45 17.48 -34.41 11.94
N GLY A 46 16.54 -35.36 11.96
CA GLY A 46 15.96 -35.90 13.19
C GLY A 46 15.41 -34.79 14.08
N VAL A 47 16.01 -34.56 15.26
CA VAL A 47 15.61 -33.50 16.21
C VAL A 47 15.79 -32.09 15.62
N GLY A 48 16.73 -31.90 14.68
CA GLY A 48 17.02 -30.61 14.03
C GLY A 48 15.91 -30.13 13.07
N ILE A 49 14.93 -30.97 12.74
CA ILE A 49 13.80 -30.59 11.87
C ILE A 49 12.95 -29.48 12.51
N GLY A 50 12.90 -29.41 13.85
CA GLY A 50 12.17 -28.35 14.56
C GLY A 50 12.75 -26.96 14.31
N GLU A 51 14.08 -26.83 14.29
CA GLU A 51 14.76 -25.58 13.93
C GLU A 51 14.46 -25.22 12.46
N ASN A 52 14.60 -26.19 11.54
CA ASN A 52 14.34 -25.98 10.12
C ASN A 52 12.90 -25.48 9.86
N LEU A 53 11.89 -26.15 10.43
CA LEU A 53 10.49 -25.75 10.31
C LEU A 53 10.22 -24.37 10.88
N THR A 54 10.84 -24.04 12.02
CA THR A 54 10.71 -22.72 12.65
C THR A 54 11.27 -21.64 11.73
N LEU A 55 12.47 -21.83 11.19
CA LEU A 55 13.11 -20.90 10.26
C LEU A 55 12.28 -20.69 8.98
N ARG A 56 11.72 -21.76 8.40
CA ARG A 56 10.85 -21.66 7.22
C ARG A 56 9.55 -20.91 7.51
N ARG A 57 8.93 -21.16 8.66
CA ARG A 57 7.73 -20.42 9.10
C ARG A 57 8.05 -18.94 9.29
N ASP A 58 9.19 -18.62 9.89
CA ASP A 58 9.60 -17.25 10.14
C ASP A 58 9.89 -16.52 8.81
N GLN A 59 10.53 -17.16 7.83
CA GLN A 59 10.66 -16.62 6.47
C GLN A 59 9.31 -16.33 5.81
N ALA A 60 8.35 -17.27 5.89
CA ALA A 60 7.01 -17.07 5.32
C ALA A 60 6.26 -15.90 5.98
N SER A 61 6.40 -15.74 7.29
CA SER A 61 5.84 -14.60 8.03
C SER A 61 6.46 -13.27 7.59
N LEU A 62 7.80 -13.21 7.49
CA LEU A 62 8.50 -12.01 7.01
C LEU A 62 8.13 -11.67 5.56
N GLN A 63 8.02 -12.67 4.69
CA GLN A 63 7.61 -12.45 3.30
C GLN A 63 6.19 -11.90 3.22
N SER A 64 5.26 -12.43 4.01
CA SER A 64 3.89 -11.90 4.08
C SER A 64 3.85 -10.44 4.56
N LEU A 65 4.74 -10.03 5.46
CA LEU A 65 4.85 -8.64 5.90
C LEU A 65 5.40 -7.74 4.78
N ILE A 66 6.43 -8.18 4.05
CA ILE A 66 6.97 -7.46 2.88
C ILE A 66 5.89 -7.27 1.81
N ASP A 67 5.11 -8.31 1.51
CA ASP A 67 4.03 -8.23 0.51
C ASP A 67 2.93 -7.25 0.95
N GLY A 68 2.59 -7.25 2.25
CA GLY A 68 1.68 -6.28 2.86
C GLY A 68 2.20 -4.85 2.77
N ASN A 69 3.48 -4.65 3.06
CA ASN A 69 4.18 -3.37 2.95
C ASN A 69 4.19 -2.83 1.52
N ALA A 70 4.41 -3.69 0.51
CA ALA A 70 4.35 -3.31 -0.89
C ALA A 70 2.98 -2.74 -1.29
N SER A 71 1.89 -3.36 -0.82
CA SER A 71 0.53 -2.84 -1.06
C SER A 71 0.28 -1.49 -0.39
N THR A 72 0.86 -1.28 0.79
CA THR A 72 0.77 -0.02 1.54
C THR A 72 1.58 1.08 0.86
N LEU A 73 2.80 0.79 0.41
CA LEU A 73 3.63 1.71 -0.36
C LEU A 73 2.93 2.16 -1.63
N ALA A 74 2.35 1.24 -2.40
CA ALA A 74 1.60 1.59 -3.61
C ALA A 74 0.41 2.52 -3.33
N ALA A 75 -0.27 2.38 -2.19
CA ALA A 75 -1.32 3.30 -1.77
C ALA A 75 -0.76 4.67 -1.35
N LEU A 76 0.37 4.69 -0.65
CA LEU A 76 1.05 5.93 -0.25
C LEU A 76 1.62 6.70 -1.45
N ASP A 77 2.16 6.02 -2.45
CA ASP A 77 2.67 6.65 -3.69
C ASP A 77 1.54 7.37 -4.45
N ARG A 78 0.36 6.74 -4.54
CA ARG A 78 -0.83 7.37 -5.13
C ARG A 78 -1.32 8.55 -4.28
N THR A 79 -1.29 8.41 -2.96
CA THR A 79 -1.66 9.51 -2.04
C THR A 79 -0.70 10.68 -2.24
N GLN A 80 0.60 10.43 -2.34
CA GLN A 80 1.63 11.44 -2.58
C GLN A 80 1.44 12.13 -3.94
N THR A 81 1.14 11.37 -4.98
CA THR A 81 0.80 11.91 -6.30
C THR A 81 -0.43 12.84 -6.24
N GLY A 82 -1.46 12.45 -5.48
CA GLY A 82 -2.64 13.30 -5.25
C GLY A 82 -2.31 14.57 -4.47
N LEU A 83 -1.47 14.49 -3.44
CA LEU A 83 -1.00 15.67 -2.69
C LEU A 83 -0.17 16.63 -3.55
N ASP A 84 0.68 16.10 -4.42
CA ASP A 84 1.47 16.90 -5.36
C ASP A 84 0.59 17.58 -6.42
N ASP A 85 -0.47 16.91 -6.90
CA ASP A 85 -1.46 17.51 -7.79
C ASP A 85 -2.24 18.63 -7.09
N ILE A 86 -2.72 18.40 -5.86
CA ILE A 86 -3.40 19.42 -5.04
C ILE A 86 -2.51 20.65 -4.85
N ARG A 87 -1.24 20.45 -4.45
CA ARG A 87 -0.27 21.53 -4.27
C ARG A 87 -0.01 22.27 -5.59
N GLY A 88 0.22 21.55 -6.68
CA GLY A 88 0.48 22.14 -7.99
C GLY A 88 -0.71 22.94 -8.52
N GLN A 89 -1.94 22.48 -8.28
CA GLN A 89 -3.16 23.25 -8.61
C GLN A 89 -3.27 24.52 -7.76
N ALA A 90 -2.98 24.41 -6.46
CA ALA A 90 -2.98 25.56 -5.55
C ALA A 90 -1.94 26.62 -5.93
N ASP A 91 -0.72 26.21 -6.27
CA ASP A 91 0.35 27.09 -6.74
C ASP A 91 -0.02 27.81 -8.05
N ARG A 92 -0.63 27.09 -9.01
CA ARG A 92 -1.12 27.67 -10.27
C ARG A 92 -2.23 28.68 -10.02
N PHE A 93 -3.17 28.37 -9.14
CA PHE A 93 -4.27 29.28 -8.80
C PHE A 93 -3.75 30.54 -8.11
N LEU A 94 -2.84 30.41 -7.14
CA LEU A 94 -2.21 31.55 -6.49
C LEU A 94 -1.44 32.42 -7.50
N SER A 95 -0.72 31.80 -8.44
CA SER A 95 -0.03 32.52 -9.51
C SER A 95 -1.00 33.29 -10.41
N ALA A 96 -2.15 32.70 -10.74
CA ALA A 96 -3.20 33.38 -11.51
C ALA A 96 -3.80 34.57 -10.74
N MET A 97 -3.97 34.45 -9.42
CA MET A 97 -4.42 35.56 -8.56
C MET A 97 -3.43 36.71 -8.46
N VAL A 98 -2.13 36.44 -8.57
CA VAL A 98 -1.07 37.47 -8.59
C VAL A 98 -0.97 38.13 -9.96
N GLY A 99 -1.24 37.41 -11.04
CA GLY A 99 -1.19 37.91 -12.41
C GLY A 99 -2.30 38.91 -12.77
N ILE A 100 -3.35 39.02 -11.95
CA ILE A 100 -4.46 39.94 -12.16
C ILE A 100 -4.16 41.28 -11.51
N SER A 101 -3.88 42.28 -12.35
CA SER A 101 -3.55 43.66 -11.94
C SER A 101 -4.77 44.52 -11.61
N ASP A 102 -5.95 44.20 -12.16
CA ASP A 102 -7.23 44.84 -11.84
C ASP A 102 -8.23 43.82 -11.32
N ALA A 103 -8.53 43.92 -10.02
CA ALA A 103 -9.44 43.04 -9.32
C ALA A 103 -10.85 43.01 -9.94
N ASN A 104 -11.36 44.16 -10.40
CA ASN A 104 -12.73 44.26 -10.91
C ASN A 104 -12.89 43.59 -12.28
N SER A 105 -11.87 43.69 -13.14
CA SER A 105 -11.89 43.11 -14.48
C SER A 105 -11.57 41.60 -14.48
N GLY A 106 -10.82 41.12 -13.48
CA GLY A 106 -10.39 39.72 -13.37
C GLY A 106 -11.26 38.83 -12.47
N ALA A 107 -12.17 39.39 -11.66
CA ALA A 107 -12.95 38.65 -10.67
C ALA A 107 -13.75 37.47 -11.27
N GLY A 108 -14.43 37.67 -12.39
CA GLY A 108 -15.20 36.60 -13.06
C GLY A 108 -14.32 35.47 -13.59
N VAL A 109 -13.12 35.78 -14.09
CA VAL A 109 -12.15 34.76 -14.52
C VAL A 109 -11.62 33.98 -13.33
N LEU A 110 -11.31 34.66 -12.22
CA LEU A 110 -10.88 34.01 -10.98
C LEU A 110 -11.98 33.12 -10.40
N ALA A 111 -13.24 33.55 -10.44
CA ALA A 111 -14.35 32.75 -9.96
C ALA A 111 -14.49 31.44 -10.75
N ALA A 112 -14.41 31.51 -12.09
CA ALA A 112 -14.43 30.31 -12.94
C ALA A 112 -13.23 29.39 -12.66
N GLN A 113 -12.03 29.96 -12.47
CA GLN A 113 -10.83 29.19 -12.10
C GLN A 113 -10.95 28.58 -10.70
N GLY A 114 -11.52 29.30 -9.73
CA GLY A 114 -11.76 28.83 -8.38
C GLY A 114 -12.75 27.67 -8.35
N ARG A 115 -13.81 27.73 -9.17
CA ARG A 115 -14.76 26.62 -9.35
C ARG A 115 -14.05 25.38 -9.91
N SER A 116 -13.26 25.56 -10.97
CA SER A 116 -12.49 24.48 -11.59
C SER A 116 -11.46 23.86 -10.62
N ALA A 117 -10.77 24.69 -9.84
CA ALA A 117 -9.82 24.23 -8.81
C ALA A 117 -10.52 23.50 -7.66
N LEU A 118 -11.73 23.91 -7.27
CA LEU A 118 -12.54 23.22 -6.28
C LEU A 118 -13.00 21.83 -6.78
N ASP A 119 -13.43 21.74 -8.04
CA ASP A 119 -13.82 20.47 -8.64
C ASP A 119 -12.63 19.52 -8.77
N ALA A 120 -11.46 20.04 -9.16
CA ALA A 120 -10.23 19.26 -9.23
C ALA A 120 -9.77 18.80 -7.84
N LEU A 121 -9.81 19.66 -6.82
CA LEU A 121 -9.55 19.27 -5.42
C LEU A 121 -10.49 18.15 -4.97
N THR A 122 -11.80 18.32 -5.23
CA THR A 122 -12.82 17.33 -4.86
C THR A 122 -12.59 16.00 -5.59
N ALA A 123 -12.21 16.03 -6.87
CA ALA A 123 -11.88 14.84 -7.63
C ALA A 123 -10.64 14.12 -7.08
N THR A 124 -9.58 14.87 -6.74
CA THR A 124 -8.35 14.29 -6.19
C THR A 124 -8.56 13.73 -4.78
N LEU A 125 -9.38 14.38 -3.94
CA LEU A 125 -9.77 13.84 -2.63
C LEU A 125 -10.67 12.60 -2.76
N ASN A 126 -11.37 12.44 -3.87
CA ASN A 126 -12.15 11.25 -4.20
C ASN A 126 -11.34 10.19 -4.98
N LEU A 127 -10.01 10.28 -5.00
CA LEU A 127 -9.15 9.29 -5.67
C LEU A 127 -9.27 7.90 -5.02
N THR A 128 -9.35 6.87 -5.85
CA THR A 128 -9.49 5.46 -5.45
C THR A 128 -8.31 4.61 -5.90
N ASP A 129 -7.96 3.59 -5.12
CA ASP A 129 -7.05 2.51 -5.54
C ASP A 129 -7.76 1.37 -6.29
N GLY A 130 -9.05 1.55 -6.59
CA GLY A 130 -9.94 0.56 -7.21
C GLY A 130 -10.74 -0.27 -6.19
N ARG A 131 -10.36 -0.26 -4.92
CA ARG A 131 -11.10 -0.93 -3.83
C ARG A 131 -11.55 0.01 -2.74
N ARG A 132 -10.85 1.14 -2.57
CA ARG A 132 -11.08 2.09 -1.50
C ARG A 132 -10.57 3.47 -1.86
N TYR A 133 -11.17 4.46 -1.23
CA TYR A 133 -10.78 5.85 -1.35
C TYR A 133 -9.55 6.15 -0.50
N LEU A 134 -8.57 6.83 -1.10
CA LEU A 134 -7.27 7.07 -0.48
C LEU A 134 -7.34 8.09 0.64
N PHE A 135 -8.18 9.13 0.49
CA PHE A 135 -8.38 10.21 1.45
C PHE A 135 -9.60 10.02 2.37
N GLY A 136 -10.22 8.83 2.39
CA GLY A 136 -11.41 8.54 3.21
C GLY A 136 -11.11 8.23 4.69
N GLY A 137 -9.84 8.20 5.09
CA GLY A 137 -9.44 7.75 6.43
C GLY A 137 -9.90 6.30 6.71
N LEU A 138 -10.47 6.06 7.89
CA LEU A 138 -11.13 4.80 8.23
C LEU A 138 -12.39 4.52 7.37
N ASN A 139 -13.14 5.55 6.96
CA ASN A 139 -14.32 5.40 6.11
C ASN A 139 -13.92 5.34 4.61
N SER A 140 -13.06 4.39 4.26
CA SER A 140 -12.49 4.29 2.91
C SER A 140 -13.40 3.60 1.87
N ALA A 141 -14.59 3.15 2.29
CA ALA A 141 -15.56 2.46 1.42
C ALA A 141 -16.57 3.40 0.74
N ALA A 142 -16.79 4.60 1.31
CA ALA A 142 -17.68 5.61 0.77
C ALA A 142 -16.89 6.76 0.12
N LYS A 143 -17.52 7.46 -0.82
CA LYS A 143 -16.96 8.65 -1.48
C LYS A 143 -16.63 9.71 -0.40
N PRO A 144 -15.36 10.11 -0.21
CA PRO A 144 -14.96 11.01 0.87
C PRO A 144 -15.61 12.38 0.81
N MET A 145 -15.73 12.96 -0.39
CA MET A 145 -16.16 14.34 -0.60
C MET A 145 -17.41 14.44 -1.47
N ALA A 146 -18.41 15.19 -1.03
CA ALA A 146 -19.54 15.60 -1.86
C ALA A 146 -19.10 16.60 -2.93
N SER A 147 -19.75 16.58 -4.10
CA SER A 147 -19.53 17.62 -5.11
C SER A 147 -20.11 18.95 -4.61
N PHE A 148 -19.52 20.09 -4.97
CA PHE A 148 -19.99 21.40 -4.51
C PHE A 148 -21.48 21.65 -4.82
N ASP A 149 -21.93 21.22 -6.00
CA ASP A 149 -23.31 21.40 -6.46
C ASP A 149 -24.31 20.44 -5.78
N GLU A 150 -23.84 19.40 -5.06
CA GLU A 150 -24.67 18.36 -4.44
C GLU A 150 -25.14 18.72 -3.02
N GLY A 151 -24.73 19.87 -2.48
CA GLY A 151 -25.12 20.29 -1.13
C GLY A 151 -24.39 21.53 -0.60
N PRO A 152 -23.04 21.55 -0.60
CA PRO A 152 -22.27 22.64 0.00
C PRO A 152 -22.62 24.03 -0.56
N GLN A 153 -22.88 24.13 -1.86
CA GLN A 153 -23.28 25.39 -2.48
C GLN A 153 -24.57 25.94 -1.85
N ALA A 154 -25.60 25.11 -1.68
CA ALA A 154 -26.88 25.53 -1.12
C ALA A 154 -26.75 25.95 0.36
N ALA A 155 -25.92 25.26 1.14
CA ALA A 155 -25.64 25.62 2.53
C ALA A 155 -24.95 26.99 2.62
N ILE A 156 -23.95 27.25 1.77
CA ILE A 156 -23.21 28.51 1.75
C ILE A 156 -24.09 29.67 1.26
N THR A 157 -24.86 29.47 0.17
CA THR A 157 -25.72 30.53 -0.38
C THR A 157 -26.86 30.88 0.58
N SER A 158 -27.45 29.88 1.26
CA SER A 158 -28.49 30.13 2.28
C SER A 158 -27.94 30.85 3.52
N ALA A 159 -26.73 30.50 3.98
CA ALA A 159 -26.07 31.20 5.08
C ALA A 159 -25.74 32.66 4.72
N PHE A 160 -25.30 32.90 3.48
CA PHE A 160 -25.05 34.24 2.96
C PHE A 160 -26.34 35.07 2.87
N ALA A 161 -27.41 34.49 2.32
CA ALA A 161 -28.72 35.13 2.24
C ALA A 161 -29.25 35.52 3.63
N ALA A 162 -29.14 34.61 4.61
CA ALA A 162 -29.60 34.83 5.97
C ALA A 162 -28.81 35.94 6.70
N ARG A 163 -27.48 36.03 6.49
CA ARG A 163 -26.64 37.04 7.16
C ARG A 163 -26.93 38.46 6.68
N PHE A 164 -27.21 38.62 5.39
CA PHE A 164 -27.37 39.93 4.74
C PHE A 164 -28.83 40.27 4.39
N GLY A 165 -29.78 39.39 4.69
CA GLY A 165 -31.21 39.61 4.42
C GLY A 165 -31.55 39.65 2.93
N LEU A 166 -30.85 38.85 2.12
CA LEU A 166 -30.97 38.82 0.66
C LEU A 166 -32.10 37.90 0.21
N ASP A 167 -32.52 38.02 -1.06
CA ASP A 167 -33.47 37.08 -1.66
C ASP A 167 -32.94 35.63 -1.59
N PRO A 168 -33.64 34.69 -0.92
CA PRO A 168 -33.22 33.30 -0.84
C PRO A 168 -33.24 32.58 -2.20
N ALA A 169 -33.94 33.10 -3.22
CA ALA A 169 -33.98 32.49 -4.55
C ALA A 169 -32.67 32.70 -5.33
N ASN A 170 -32.08 33.91 -5.30
CA ASN A 170 -30.83 34.24 -6.01
C ASN A 170 -29.96 35.21 -5.19
N PRO A 171 -29.40 34.78 -4.04
CA PRO A 171 -28.75 35.69 -3.10
C PRO A 171 -27.46 36.33 -3.65
N LEU A 172 -26.79 35.71 -4.63
CA LEU A 172 -25.56 36.26 -5.22
C LEU A 172 -25.83 37.31 -6.32
N GLU A 173 -27.05 37.37 -6.85
CA GLU A 173 -27.44 38.31 -7.91
C GLU A 173 -28.24 39.51 -7.35
N ASP A 174 -28.53 39.51 -6.05
CA ASP A 174 -29.27 40.58 -5.39
C ASP A 174 -28.49 41.91 -5.48
N PRO A 175 -29.11 43.01 -5.95
CA PRO A 175 -28.48 44.33 -6.00
C PRO A 175 -27.90 44.81 -4.66
N ALA A 176 -28.43 44.33 -3.53
CA ALA A 176 -27.93 44.65 -2.20
C ALA A 176 -26.52 44.12 -1.94
N VAL A 177 -26.06 43.09 -2.67
CA VAL A 177 -24.71 42.52 -2.54
C VAL A 177 -23.63 43.57 -2.84
N ALA A 178 -23.86 44.44 -3.82
CA ALA A 178 -22.93 45.51 -4.17
C ALA A 178 -22.79 46.59 -3.08
N GLN A 179 -23.69 46.62 -2.10
CA GLN A 179 -23.73 47.59 -1.00
C GLN A 179 -23.20 47.00 0.33
N ILE A 180 -22.77 45.74 0.35
CA ILE A 180 -22.26 45.10 1.57
C ILE A 180 -20.96 45.79 2.02
N PRO A 181 -20.88 46.32 3.26
CA PRO A 181 -19.65 46.88 3.79
C PRO A 181 -18.54 45.84 3.89
N ALA A 182 -17.31 46.22 3.58
CA ALA A 182 -16.15 45.32 3.64
C ALA A 182 -15.94 44.70 5.04
N ALA A 183 -16.24 45.45 6.11
CA ALA A 183 -16.14 44.96 7.49
C ALA A 183 -17.18 43.86 7.79
N ASP A 184 -18.43 44.03 7.34
CA ASP A 184 -19.48 43.02 7.54
C ASP A 184 -19.22 41.76 6.70
N LEU A 185 -18.65 41.92 5.51
CA LEU A 185 -18.20 40.80 4.68
C LEU A 185 -17.04 40.04 5.33
N ALA A 186 -16.07 40.76 5.89
CA ALA A 186 -14.95 40.16 6.62
C ALA A 186 -15.44 39.35 7.83
N ASP A 187 -16.37 39.92 8.61
CA ASP A 187 -17.01 39.26 9.75
C ASP A 187 -17.76 37.99 9.32
N PHE A 188 -18.54 38.04 8.24
CA PHE A 188 -19.19 36.85 7.68
C PHE A 188 -18.19 35.76 7.28
N ILE A 189 -17.09 36.15 6.62
CA ILE A 189 -16.05 35.23 6.19
C ILE A 189 -15.40 34.54 7.38
N ASP A 190 -15.07 35.29 8.43
CA ASP A 190 -14.35 34.78 9.60
C ASP A 190 -15.24 33.99 10.56
N THR A 191 -16.56 34.17 10.50
CA THR A 191 -17.51 33.51 11.40
C THR A 191 -18.31 32.42 10.68
N THR A 192 -19.32 32.80 9.92
CA THR A 192 -20.35 31.89 9.38
C THR A 192 -19.81 31.07 8.22
N PHE A 193 -19.05 31.72 7.33
CA PHE A 193 -18.43 31.03 6.20
C PHE A 193 -17.37 30.05 6.69
N ALA A 194 -16.41 30.51 7.52
CA ALA A 194 -15.39 29.64 8.11
C ALA A 194 -15.98 28.45 8.87
N ALA A 195 -17.07 28.64 9.63
CA ALA A 195 -17.74 27.56 10.35
C ALA A 195 -18.29 26.43 9.43
N SER A 196 -18.58 26.73 8.16
CA SER A 196 -19.01 25.71 7.18
C SER A 196 -17.86 24.78 6.74
N PHE A 197 -16.61 25.21 6.94
CA PHE A 197 -15.40 24.44 6.65
C PHE A 197 -14.75 23.85 7.90
N GLU A 198 -15.35 24.09 9.07
CA GLU A 198 -14.92 23.52 10.35
C GLU A 198 -15.93 22.47 10.83
N GLU A 199 -15.54 21.64 11.81
CA GLU A 199 -16.49 20.70 12.40
C GLU A 199 -17.50 21.45 13.30
N PRO A 200 -18.80 21.13 13.25
CA PRO A 200 -19.44 20.02 12.53
C PRO A 200 -19.94 20.37 11.10
N GLY A 201 -19.77 21.60 10.62
CA GLY A 201 -20.27 22.03 9.30
C GLY A 201 -19.65 21.25 8.13
N TRP A 202 -18.36 20.93 8.25
CA TRP A 202 -17.62 20.13 7.28
C TRP A 202 -18.20 18.74 7.10
N SER A 203 -18.34 17.97 8.18
CA SER A 203 -18.90 16.61 8.12
C SER A 203 -20.39 16.58 7.75
N ALA A 204 -21.13 17.65 8.01
CA ALA A 204 -22.54 17.72 7.66
C ALA A 204 -22.82 17.94 6.16
N THR A 205 -21.88 18.52 5.41
CA THR A 205 -22.13 18.98 4.03
C THR A 205 -21.06 18.60 3.02
N TRP A 206 -19.80 18.54 3.45
CA TRP A 206 -18.65 18.38 2.56
C TRP A 206 -18.09 16.96 2.55
N SER A 207 -17.96 16.33 3.72
CA SER A 207 -17.14 15.15 3.88
C SER A 207 -17.80 14.03 4.67
N ASP A 208 -17.82 12.84 4.08
CA ASP A 208 -18.12 11.57 4.75
C ASP A 208 -16.84 10.85 5.21
N ALA A 209 -15.66 11.47 5.02
CA ALA A 209 -14.39 10.87 5.43
C ALA A 209 -14.25 10.78 6.95
N SER A 210 -13.41 9.85 7.41
CA SER A 210 -12.97 9.80 8.81
C SER A 210 -11.78 10.71 9.04
N SER A 211 -11.78 11.44 10.16
CA SER A 211 -10.63 12.23 10.61
C SER A 211 -9.47 11.37 11.13
N GLU A 212 -9.75 10.12 11.50
CA GLU A 212 -8.71 9.14 11.82
C GLU A 212 -8.12 8.52 10.55
N ASN A 213 -6.80 8.55 10.44
CA ASN A 213 -6.08 7.88 9.36
C ASN A 213 -5.93 6.38 9.63
N ARG A 214 -5.53 5.63 8.59
CA ARG A 214 -5.35 4.18 8.68
C ARG A 214 -4.03 3.83 9.35
N SER A 215 -3.96 2.66 9.99
CA SER A 215 -2.69 2.11 10.48
C SER A 215 -2.25 0.90 9.67
N ALA A 216 -0.97 0.83 9.33
CA ALA A 216 -0.34 -0.32 8.68
C ALA A 216 0.71 -0.94 9.61
N ALA A 217 0.72 -2.27 9.69
CA ALA A 217 1.80 -3.00 10.34
C ALA A 217 2.99 -3.09 9.39
N ILE A 218 4.15 -2.60 9.82
CA ILE A 218 5.37 -2.56 9.02
C ILE A 218 6.39 -3.62 9.42
N SER A 219 6.23 -4.16 10.63
CA SER A 219 6.96 -5.29 11.16
C SER A 219 6.07 -6.05 12.13
N SER A 220 6.57 -7.15 12.71
CA SER A 220 5.87 -7.90 13.75
C SER A 220 5.57 -7.09 15.02
N THR A 221 6.28 -5.98 15.26
CA THR A 221 6.17 -5.18 16.49
C THR A 221 5.81 -3.72 16.25
N SER A 222 5.81 -3.26 14.99
CA SER A 222 5.62 -1.85 14.67
C SER A 222 4.43 -1.63 13.74
N ARG A 223 3.58 -0.69 14.13
CA ARG A 223 2.53 -0.12 13.29
C ARG A 223 2.77 1.36 13.14
N ILE A 224 2.47 1.87 11.95
CA ILE A 224 2.51 3.30 11.67
C ILE A 224 1.16 3.76 11.16
N GLU A 225 0.78 4.97 11.56
CA GLU A 225 -0.30 5.69 10.93
C GLU A 225 0.14 6.12 9.53
N VAL A 226 -0.67 5.79 8.53
CA VAL A 226 -0.37 5.98 7.11
C VAL A 226 -1.55 6.62 6.40
N GLY A 227 -1.23 7.58 5.54
CA GLY A 227 -2.18 8.24 4.65
C GLY A 227 -2.48 9.68 5.05
N ALA A 228 -3.53 10.19 4.41
CA ALA A 228 -4.09 11.52 4.62
C ALA A 228 -5.62 11.40 4.59
N SER A 229 -6.30 12.36 5.19
CA SER A 229 -7.77 12.44 5.19
C SER A 229 -8.23 13.71 4.47
N ALA A 230 -9.41 13.65 3.86
CA ALA A 230 -10.10 14.83 3.35
C ALA A 230 -10.48 15.82 4.49
N ASN A 231 -10.56 15.34 5.74
CA ASN A 231 -10.86 16.18 6.91
C ASN A 231 -9.63 16.94 7.45
N GLU A 232 -8.46 16.76 6.85
CA GLU A 232 -7.26 17.47 7.26
C GLU A 232 -7.46 19.00 7.16
N PRO A 233 -7.00 19.79 8.14
CA PRO A 233 -7.19 21.24 8.14
C PRO A 233 -6.70 21.94 6.86
N ALA A 234 -5.64 21.43 6.23
CA ALA A 234 -5.12 21.97 4.99
C ALA A 234 -6.10 21.82 3.82
N MET A 235 -6.79 20.67 3.73
CA MET A 235 -7.77 20.40 2.68
C MET A 235 -9.01 21.28 2.85
N ARG A 236 -9.46 21.44 4.10
CA ARG A 236 -10.58 22.33 4.46
C ARG A 236 -10.28 23.79 4.11
N LYS A 237 -9.06 24.27 4.39
CA LYS A 237 -8.61 25.62 4.01
C LYS A 237 -8.53 25.83 2.50
N LEU A 238 -8.07 24.83 1.72
CA LEU A 238 -8.11 24.92 0.25
C LEU A 238 -9.54 24.98 -0.27
N ALA A 239 -10.42 24.11 0.23
CA ALA A 239 -11.84 24.14 -0.13
C ALA A 239 -12.47 25.49 0.21
N MET A 240 -12.18 26.04 1.39
CA MET A 240 -12.63 27.37 1.82
C MET A 240 -12.14 28.47 0.87
N ALA A 241 -10.86 28.46 0.48
CA ALA A 241 -10.31 29.48 -0.42
C ALA A 241 -10.93 29.40 -1.84
N TYR A 242 -11.05 28.20 -2.41
CA TYR A 242 -11.62 28.04 -3.74
C TYR A 242 -13.11 28.38 -3.79
N THR A 243 -13.88 27.95 -2.78
CA THR A 243 -15.30 28.30 -2.67
C THR A 243 -15.50 29.79 -2.46
N MET A 244 -14.65 30.44 -1.66
CA MET A 244 -14.71 31.88 -1.42
C MET A 244 -14.60 32.66 -2.72
N ILE A 245 -13.64 32.30 -3.58
CA ILE A 245 -13.50 32.94 -4.90
C ILE A 245 -14.60 32.51 -5.87
N ALA A 246 -14.96 31.22 -5.91
CA ALA A 246 -16.00 30.72 -6.82
C ALA A 246 -17.37 31.34 -6.55
N THR A 247 -17.68 31.67 -5.28
CA THR A 247 -18.96 32.25 -4.87
C THR A 247 -18.89 33.77 -4.75
N LEU A 248 -18.06 34.28 -3.85
CA LEU A 248 -17.97 35.73 -3.55
C LEU A 248 -17.20 36.48 -4.63
N GLY A 249 -16.25 35.83 -5.31
CA GLY A 249 -15.55 36.44 -6.45
C GLY A 249 -16.42 36.58 -7.71
N ALA A 250 -17.48 35.78 -7.85
CA ALA A 250 -18.48 35.93 -8.92
C ALA A 250 -19.55 36.98 -8.59
N ALA A 251 -19.71 37.33 -7.31
CA ALA A 251 -20.70 38.28 -6.85
C ALA A 251 -20.36 39.72 -7.30
N PRO A 252 -21.35 40.62 -7.43
CA PRO A 252 -21.14 42.01 -7.86
C PRO A 252 -20.52 42.89 -6.76
N LEU A 253 -19.52 42.38 -6.03
CA LEU A 253 -18.74 43.11 -5.04
C LEU A 253 -17.83 44.14 -5.72
N LYS A 254 -17.63 45.28 -5.07
CA LYS A 254 -16.80 46.38 -5.59
C LYS A 254 -15.86 46.92 -4.52
N GLY A 255 -14.74 47.49 -4.97
CA GLY A 255 -13.81 48.22 -4.11
C GLY A 255 -13.25 47.36 -2.97
N ASP A 256 -13.28 47.89 -1.75
CA ASP A 256 -12.64 47.30 -0.57
C ASP A 256 -13.20 45.93 -0.18
N ALA A 257 -14.47 45.64 -0.48
CA ALA A 257 -15.08 44.35 -0.20
C ALA A 257 -14.47 43.23 -1.05
N LEU A 258 -14.26 43.47 -2.35
CA LEU A 258 -13.60 42.52 -3.25
C LEU A 258 -12.12 42.34 -2.89
N ALA A 259 -11.43 43.43 -2.54
CA ALA A 259 -10.04 43.37 -2.09
C ALA A 259 -9.89 42.48 -0.84
N THR A 260 -10.80 42.63 0.13
CA THR A 260 -10.84 41.81 1.36
C THR A 260 -10.98 40.32 1.06
N VAL A 261 -11.87 39.95 0.14
CA VAL A 261 -12.06 38.55 -0.31
C VAL A 261 -10.78 37.99 -0.93
N LEU A 262 -10.15 38.74 -1.83
CA LEU A 262 -8.92 38.33 -2.51
C LEU A 262 -7.76 38.16 -1.52
N ASP A 263 -7.59 39.08 -0.58
CA ASP A 263 -6.50 39.03 0.41
C ASP A 263 -6.68 37.88 1.41
N LYS A 264 -7.90 37.67 1.91
CA LYS A 264 -8.22 36.50 2.76
C LYS A 264 -7.99 35.20 2.01
N THR A 265 -8.41 35.11 0.75
CA THR A 265 -8.16 33.93 -0.08
C THR A 265 -6.66 33.67 -0.24
N ARG A 266 -5.85 34.69 -0.57
CA ARG A 266 -4.39 34.53 -0.69
C ARG A 266 -3.76 34.02 0.60
N SER A 267 -4.17 34.55 1.75
CA SER A 267 -3.69 34.11 3.06
C SER A 267 -4.05 32.65 3.35
N LEU A 268 -5.31 32.27 3.11
CA LEU A 268 -5.79 30.89 3.28
C LEU A 268 -5.03 29.93 2.37
N MET A 269 -4.86 30.28 1.09
CA MET A 269 -4.09 29.48 0.12
C MET A 269 -2.66 29.25 0.59
N GLY A 270 -1.95 30.30 1.02
CA GLY A 270 -0.58 30.18 1.52
C GLY A 270 -0.47 29.25 2.74
N SER A 271 -1.38 29.38 3.71
CA SER A 271 -1.43 28.48 4.87
C SER A 271 -1.76 27.04 4.46
N ALA A 272 -2.66 26.86 3.50
CA ALA A 272 -3.10 25.56 3.06
C ALA A 272 -2.02 24.82 2.26
N ILE A 273 -1.28 25.50 1.37
CA ILE A 273 -0.13 24.94 0.64
C ILE A 273 0.96 24.44 1.60
N SER A 274 1.26 25.22 2.65
CA SER A 274 2.17 24.78 3.72
C SER A 274 1.63 23.51 4.40
N GLY A 275 0.35 23.50 4.77
CA GLY A 275 -0.27 22.33 5.41
C GLY A 275 -0.29 21.08 4.52
N VAL A 276 -0.52 21.22 3.21
CA VAL A 276 -0.43 20.10 2.26
C VAL A 276 1.01 19.56 2.18
N THR A 277 2.00 20.45 2.23
CA THR A 277 3.42 20.07 2.26
C THR A 277 3.78 19.30 3.54
N ASP A 278 3.22 19.70 4.68
CA ASP A 278 3.39 18.99 5.95
C ASP A 278 2.78 17.58 5.90
N ILE A 279 1.59 17.44 5.30
CA ILE A 279 0.94 16.15 5.07
C ILE A 279 1.79 15.26 4.15
N ALA A 280 2.27 15.80 3.02
CA ALA A 280 3.16 15.10 2.09
C ALA A 280 4.45 14.64 2.79
N THR A 281 5.03 15.48 3.63
CA THR A 281 6.24 15.14 4.40
C THR A 281 5.96 14.00 5.38
N ARG A 282 4.81 14.00 6.05
CA ARG A 282 4.40 12.91 6.95
C ARG A 282 4.20 11.59 6.20
N VAL A 283 3.55 11.62 5.03
CA VAL A 283 3.39 10.45 4.15
C VAL A 283 4.76 9.93 3.69
N GLY A 284 5.66 10.82 3.25
CA GLY A 284 7.04 10.50 2.85
C GLY A 284 7.87 9.86 3.96
N SER A 285 7.71 10.34 5.20
CA SER A 285 8.33 9.71 6.38
C SER A 285 7.81 8.29 6.60
N GLY A 286 6.50 8.08 6.43
CA GLY A 286 5.87 6.75 6.48
C GLY A 286 6.45 5.79 5.43
N GLN A 287 6.57 6.23 4.17
CA GLN A 287 7.20 5.45 3.09
C GLN A 287 8.64 5.06 3.43
N SER A 288 9.43 6.01 3.94
CA SER A 288 10.82 5.77 4.33
C SER A 288 10.95 4.74 5.44
N ARG A 289 10.05 4.77 6.44
CA ARG A 289 10.01 3.80 7.53
C ARG A 289 9.64 2.40 7.05
N ILE A 290 8.70 2.28 6.11
CA ILE A 290 8.35 1.00 5.49
C ILE A 290 9.54 0.43 4.72
N ALA A 291 10.20 1.24 3.88
CA ALA A 291 11.36 0.80 3.11
C ALA A 291 12.54 0.33 3.99
N ALA A 292 12.77 1.03 5.11
CA ALA A 292 13.76 0.62 6.11
C ALA A 292 13.39 -0.72 6.77
N ALA A 293 12.12 -0.91 7.15
CA ALA A 293 11.63 -2.16 7.71
C ALA A 293 11.77 -3.33 6.71
N ASP A 294 11.41 -3.13 5.44
CA ASP A 294 11.56 -4.13 4.38
C ASP A 294 13.02 -4.53 4.18
N THR A 295 13.95 -3.57 4.21
CA THR A 295 15.39 -3.84 4.11
C THR A 295 15.88 -4.75 5.25
N LEU A 296 15.41 -4.48 6.49
CA LEU A 296 15.73 -5.30 7.65
C LEU A 296 15.11 -6.71 7.54
N MET A 297 13.86 -6.81 7.12
CA MET A 297 13.18 -8.11 6.95
C MET A 297 13.83 -8.96 5.86
N ARG A 298 14.23 -8.37 4.73
CA ARG A 298 14.99 -9.06 3.67
C ARG A 298 16.35 -9.56 4.19
N SER A 299 17.06 -8.75 4.96
CA SER A 299 18.31 -9.16 5.60
C SER A 299 18.12 -10.35 6.55
N ALA A 300 17.00 -10.37 7.29
CA ALA A 300 16.64 -11.47 8.17
C ALA A 300 16.26 -12.74 7.40
N ILE A 301 15.55 -12.61 6.27
CA ILE A 301 15.26 -13.73 5.35
C ILE A 301 16.57 -14.32 4.81
N ASP A 302 17.51 -13.48 4.36
CA ASP A 302 18.81 -13.93 3.84
C ASP A 302 19.64 -14.64 4.91
N ALA A 303 19.68 -14.11 6.14
CA ALA A 303 20.36 -14.75 7.25
C ALA A 303 19.75 -16.13 7.59
N THR A 304 18.41 -16.20 7.57
CA THR A 304 17.67 -17.44 7.79
C THR A 304 17.91 -18.45 6.67
N ASP A 305 17.98 -17.98 5.42
CA ASP A 305 18.26 -18.82 4.26
C ASP A 305 19.66 -19.43 4.33
N ARG A 306 20.67 -18.65 4.73
CA ARG A 306 22.03 -19.18 4.99
C ARG A 306 22.01 -20.26 6.07
N ARG A 307 21.26 -20.07 7.15
CA ARG A 307 21.14 -21.07 8.22
C ARG A 307 20.44 -22.35 7.72
N LEU A 308 19.37 -22.21 6.96
CA LEU A 308 18.68 -23.34 6.33
C LEU A 308 19.62 -24.09 5.38
N ASN A 309 20.38 -23.38 4.55
CA ASN A 309 21.37 -24.00 3.67
C ASN A 309 22.44 -24.76 4.45
N VAL A 310 22.93 -24.25 5.59
CA VAL A 310 23.88 -24.99 6.45
C VAL A 310 23.25 -26.26 7.04
N LEU A 311 21.97 -26.22 7.42
CA LEU A 311 21.26 -27.39 7.96
C LEU A 311 20.97 -28.44 6.88
N GLU A 312 20.62 -28.00 5.67
CA GLU A 312 20.15 -28.86 4.58
C GLU A 312 21.25 -29.29 3.60
N ALA A 313 22.40 -28.62 3.60
CA ALA A 313 23.49 -28.93 2.68
C ALA A 313 24.06 -30.33 2.91
N ILE A 314 24.46 -30.94 1.80
CA ILE A 314 25.22 -32.18 1.75
C ILE A 314 26.60 -31.90 1.14
N ASP A 315 27.62 -32.62 1.61
CA ASP A 315 28.93 -32.64 0.96
C ASP A 315 28.82 -33.39 -0.39
N PRO A 316 29.07 -32.72 -1.53
CA PRO A 316 29.00 -33.35 -2.85
C PRO A 316 29.98 -34.53 -3.02
N ALA A 317 31.13 -34.51 -2.33
CA ALA A 317 32.09 -35.59 -2.37
C ALA A 317 31.59 -36.83 -1.63
N GLU A 318 30.95 -36.64 -0.47
CA GLU A 318 30.29 -37.73 0.26
C GLU A 318 29.11 -38.29 -0.55
N ALA A 319 28.28 -37.42 -1.11
CA ALA A 319 27.14 -37.80 -1.96
C ALA A 319 27.58 -38.63 -3.17
N LYS A 320 28.64 -38.19 -3.86
CA LYS A 320 29.23 -38.92 -4.99
C LYS A 320 29.77 -40.28 -4.56
N THR A 321 30.50 -40.34 -3.45
CA THR A 321 31.03 -41.61 -2.92
C THR A 321 29.91 -42.59 -2.59
N ARG A 322 28.81 -42.10 -2.00
CA ARG A 322 27.63 -42.90 -1.70
C ARG A 322 26.94 -43.39 -2.98
N LEU A 323 26.78 -42.51 -3.99
CA LEU A 323 26.20 -42.87 -5.28
C LEU A 323 27.02 -43.98 -5.99
N ASP A 324 28.34 -43.82 -6.05
CA ASP A 324 29.25 -44.79 -6.67
C ASP A 324 29.20 -46.14 -5.93
N THR A 325 29.10 -46.11 -4.59
CA THR A 325 28.93 -47.31 -3.75
C THR A 325 27.61 -48.03 -4.03
N VAL A 326 26.48 -47.32 -4.05
CA VAL A 326 25.15 -47.90 -4.32
C VAL A 326 25.08 -48.46 -5.74
N THR A 327 25.64 -47.75 -6.72
CA THR A 327 25.73 -48.20 -8.12
C THR A 327 26.50 -49.52 -8.22
N THR A 328 27.67 -49.59 -7.57
CA THR A 328 28.48 -50.82 -7.52
C THR A 328 27.71 -51.97 -6.86
N GLN A 329 26.97 -51.71 -5.78
CA GLN A 329 26.15 -52.75 -5.11
C GLN A 329 25.00 -53.26 -5.98
N ILE A 330 24.39 -52.39 -6.79
CA ILE A 330 23.36 -52.77 -7.76
C ILE A 330 23.96 -53.66 -8.85
N GLU A 331 25.11 -53.28 -9.43
CA GLU A 331 25.83 -54.07 -10.43
C GLU A 331 26.26 -55.45 -9.90
N MET A 332 26.78 -55.49 -8.66
CA MET A 332 27.10 -56.73 -7.97
C MET A 332 25.86 -57.61 -7.76
N SER A 333 24.73 -57.02 -7.36
CA SER A 333 23.47 -57.77 -7.18
C SER A 333 22.95 -58.36 -8.48
N TYR A 334 23.01 -57.61 -9.59
CA TYR A 334 22.64 -58.12 -10.92
C TYR A 334 23.59 -59.21 -11.40
N SER A 335 24.91 -59.02 -11.26
CA SER A 335 25.90 -60.02 -11.68
C SER A 335 25.81 -61.31 -10.85
N LEU A 336 25.57 -61.21 -9.54
CA LEU A 336 25.33 -62.36 -8.67
C LEU A 336 24.04 -63.09 -9.03
N THR A 337 22.94 -62.36 -9.24
CA THR A 337 21.67 -62.94 -9.70
C THR A 337 21.85 -63.68 -11.02
N ALA A 338 22.59 -63.10 -11.97
CA ALA A 338 22.91 -63.74 -13.24
C ALA A 338 23.76 -65.02 -13.07
N ARG A 339 24.73 -65.03 -12.14
CA ARG A 339 25.52 -66.23 -11.81
C ARG A 339 24.67 -67.33 -11.16
N ILE A 340 23.79 -66.99 -10.22
CA ILE A 340 22.88 -67.95 -9.57
C ILE A 340 21.88 -68.53 -10.57
N LEU A 341 21.34 -67.71 -11.48
CA LEU A 341 20.46 -68.18 -12.56
C LEU A 341 21.18 -69.15 -13.52
N LYS A 342 22.46 -68.92 -13.82
CA LYS A 342 23.27 -69.85 -14.63
C LYS A 342 23.51 -71.20 -13.94
N LEU A 343 23.73 -71.20 -12.63
CA LEU A 343 23.91 -72.42 -11.83
C LEU A 343 22.61 -73.26 -11.70
N SER A 344 21.43 -72.64 -11.85
CA SER A 344 20.17 -73.29 -11.48
C SER A 344 19.42 -74.00 -12.62
N ILE A 345 19.89 -74.00 -13.86
CA ILE A 345 19.15 -74.63 -14.98
C ILE A 345 20.01 -75.34 -16.04
N MET A 346 21.32 -75.04 -16.15
CA MET A 346 22.17 -75.58 -17.25
C MET A 346 23.34 -76.47 -16.81
N ASP A 347 23.64 -76.59 -15.51
CA ASP A 347 24.67 -77.53 -15.03
C ASP A 347 24.08 -78.90 -14.57
N TYR A 348 22.78 -79.13 -14.80
CA TYR A 348 22.11 -80.38 -14.41
C TYR A 348 21.33 -81.08 -15.55
N ILE A 349 21.46 -80.61 -16.80
CA ILE A 349 21.07 -81.37 -18.00
C ILE A 349 22.35 -81.66 -18.77
#